data_AF-A0A0D2I6E6-F1
#
_entry.id   AF-A0A0D2I6E6-F1
#
_cell.length_a   1.000
_cell.length_b   1.000
_cell.length_c   1.000
_cell.angle_alpha   90.00
_cell.angle_beta   90.00
_cell.angle_gamma   90.00
#
_symmetry.space_group_name_H-M   'P 1'
#
loop_
_entity.id
_entity.type
_entity.pdbx_description
1 polymer ?
#
loop_
_entity_poly.entity_id
_entity_poly.type
_entity_poly.pdbx_seq_one_letter_code
_entity_poly.pdbx_strand_id
1 'polypeptide(L)'
;MHGRSNSDWTALWGPIAQAVADGKSHLQVPVAPTSQSPVIHVDDVASAVRCGLGKISLLGGTSVYPVFDLVSTTENIRDILSAFARALSSMKGQGGKLELELVGPGDHLFLQPLGATVQCDSARARELLGWEPKRNGLVKEMGIYAKAWEASQGKVCEDHGGPVGRTNEERLG
;
A
#
# COMPACT_ATOMS: atom_id res chain seq x y z
N MET A 1 2.83 -4.07 -1.47
CA MET A 1 2.22 -4.98 -0.46
C MET A 1 1.05 -4.24 0.20
N HIS A 2 0.13 -4.92 0.87
CA HIS A 2 -0.90 -4.24 1.69
C HIS A 2 -1.08 -4.90 3.07
N GLY A 3 -1.80 -4.20 3.95
CA GLY A 3 -1.96 -4.54 5.36
C GLY A 3 -1.33 -3.48 6.26
N ARG A 4 -1.92 -3.27 7.45
CA ARG A 4 -1.54 -2.20 8.39
C ARG A 4 -1.66 -0.81 7.74
N SER A 5 -0.61 0.03 7.81
CA SER A 5 -0.64 1.43 7.35
C SER A 5 -0.58 1.62 5.83
N ASN A 6 -0.25 0.57 5.05
CA ASN A 6 -0.17 0.64 3.59
C ASN A 6 0.74 1.76 3.05
N SER A 7 1.93 1.93 3.64
CA SER A 7 2.87 3.01 3.30
C SER A 7 3.19 3.10 1.80
N ASP A 8 3.28 1.97 1.11
CA ASP A 8 3.60 1.87 -0.33
C ASP A 8 2.65 2.70 -1.22
N TRP A 9 1.41 2.88 -0.78
CA TRP A 9 0.37 3.57 -1.55
C TRP A 9 0.29 5.07 -1.28
N THR A 10 1.03 5.57 -0.28
CA THR A 10 0.92 6.95 0.23
C THR A 10 1.12 8.00 -0.86
N ALA A 11 2.04 7.77 -1.80
CA ALA A 11 2.30 8.69 -2.90
C ALA A 11 1.09 8.88 -3.84
N LEU A 12 0.21 7.87 -3.95
CA LEU A 12 -1.00 7.93 -4.76
C LEU A 12 -2.24 8.29 -3.92
N TRP A 13 -2.29 7.84 -2.67
CA TRP A 13 -3.42 8.05 -1.76
C TRP A 13 -3.43 9.43 -1.13
N GLY A 14 -2.27 10.03 -0.86
CA GLY A 14 -2.15 11.37 -0.28
C GLY A 14 -2.90 12.45 -1.07
N PRO A 15 -2.64 12.61 -2.38
CA PRO A 15 -3.35 13.59 -3.22
C PRO A 15 -4.87 13.34 -3.28
N ILE A 16 -5.30 12.08 -3.29
CA ILE A 16 -6.73 11.71 -3.26
C ILE A 16 -7.35 12.12 -1.92
N ALA A 17 -6.67 11.83 -0.81
CA ALA A 17 -7.16 12.18 0.52
C ALA A 17 -7.30 13.70 0.69
N GLN A 18 -6.33 14.46 0.19
CA GLN A 18 -6.41 15.93 0.18
C GLN A 18 -7.58 16.41 -0.69
N ALA A 19 -7.76 15.86 -1.89
CA ALA A 19 -8.86 16.26 -2.76
C ALA A 19 -10.24 15.96 -2.14
N VAL A 20 -10.38 14.82 -1.45
CA VAL A 20 -11.59 14.48 -0.69
C VAL A 20 -11.79 15.47 0.46
N ALA A 21 -10.75 15.79 1.23
CA ALA A 21 -10.83 16.77 2.32
C ALA A 21 -11.22 18.18 1.82
N ASP A 22 -10.70 18.59 0.67
CA ASP A 22 -11.01 19.87 0.01
C ASP A 22 -12.41 19.89 -0.62
N GLY A 23 -13.12 18.75 -0.68
CA GLY A 23 -14.42 18.64 -1.32
C GLY A 23 -14.37 18.78 -2.85
N LYS A 24 -13.24 18.42 -3.48
CA LYS A 24 -13.10 18.47 -4.94
C LYS A 24 -13.98 17.42 -5.61
N SER A 25 -14.51 17.75 -6.78
CA SER A 25 -15.28 16.82 -7.63
C SER A 25 -14.42 16.06 -8.63
N HIS A 26 -13.21 16.53 -8.93
CA HIS A 26 -12.32 15.95 -9.95
C HIS A 26 -10.85 16.01 -9.51
N LEU A 27 -10.09 14.98 -9.84
CA LEU A 27 -8.64 14.93 -9.65
C LEU A 27 -7.96 14.16 -10.79
N GLN A 28 -6.92 14.75 -11.38
CA GLN A 28 -6.01 14.06 -12.28
C GLN A 28 -4.95 13.31 -11.47
N VAL A 29 -4.76 12.03 -11.80
CA VAL A 29 -3.76 11.17 -11.18
C VAL A 29 -2.74 10.75 -12.24
N PRO A 30 -1.45 11.02 -12.05
CA PRO A 30 -0.40 10.76 -13.05
C PRO A 30 0.01 9.27 -13.06
N VAL A 31 -0.94 8.42 -13.42
CA VAL A 31 -0.82 6.97 -13.51
C VAL A 31 -1.54 6.53 -14.78
N ALA A 32 -1.03 5.52 -15.49
CA ALA A 32 -1.67 5.08 -16.72
C ALA A 32 -3.01 4.38 -16.40
N PRO A 33 -4.08 4.62 -17.20
CA PRO A 33 -5.41 4.08 -16.92
C PRO A 33 -5.50 2.56 -17.05
N THR A 34 -4.54 1.93 -17.74
CA THR A 34 -4.47 0.50 -17.98
C THR A 34 -3.55 -0.24 -17.01
N SER A 35 -2.89 0.47 -16.07
CA SER A 35 -1.91 -0.15 -15.18
C SER A 35 -2.55 -1.20 -14.28
N GLN A 36 -1.85 -2.32 -14.15
CA GLN A 36 -2.23 -3.43 -13.27
C GLN A 36 -1.22 -3.54 -12.13
N SER A 37 -1.72 -3.65 -10.90
CA SER A 37 -0.89 -3.78 -9.71
C SER A 37 -1.05 -5.19 -9.13
N PRO A 38 0.04 -5.98 -9.04
CA PRO A 38 0.03 -7.20 -8.22
C PRO A 38 -0.05 -6.80 -6.74
N VAL A 39 -1.04 -7.34 -6.04
CA VAL A 39 -1.24 -7.08 -4.62
C VAL A 39 -1.09 -8.36 -3.82
N ILE A 40 -0.63 -8.20 -2.58
CA ILE A 40 -0.46 -9.28 -1.60
C ILE A 40 -0.56 -8.71 -0.19
N HIS A 41 -1.28 -9.42 0.70
CA HIS A 41 -1.39 -9.03 2.09
C HIS A 41 -0.13 -9.41 2.89
N VAL A 42 0.27 -8.57 3.85
CA VAL A 42 1.47 -8.79 4.68
C VAL A 42 1.44 -10.10 5.46
N ASP A 43 0.28 -10.49 6.00
CA ASP A 43 0.11 -11.79 6.67
C ASP A 43 0.32 -12.98 5.71
N ASP A 44 -0.07 -12.84 4.45
CA ASP A 44 0.14 -13.90 3.46
C ASP A 44 1.63 -14.02 3.12
N VAL A 45 2.36 -12.89 3.05
CA VAL A 45 3.82 -12.90 2.93
C VAL A 45 4.48 -13.56 4.15
N ALA A 46 4.04 -13.22 5.36
CA ALA A 46 4.56 -13.86 6.58
C ALA A 46 4.32 -15.38 6.57
N SER A 47 3.16 -15.82 6.07
CA SER A 47 2.87 -17.25 5.91
C SER A 47 3.76 -17.93 4.86
N ALA A 48 4.11 -17.24 3.77
CA ALA A 48 5.03 -17.75 2.75
C ALA A 48 6.43 -17.95 3.32
N VAL A 49 6.93 -16.97 4.08
CA VAL A 49 8.23 -17.06 4.77
C VAL A 49 8.23 -18.25 5.74
N ARG A 50 7.16 -18.43 6.52
CA ARG A 50 7.01 -19.59 7.40
C ARG A 50 7.07 -20.92 6.63
N CYS A 51 6.38 -21.03 5.50
CA CYS A 51 6.44 -22.22 4.64
C CYS A 51 7.86 -22.47 4.10
N GLY A 52 8.54 -21.40 3.66
CA GLY A 52 9.92 -21.46 3.17
C GLY A 52 10.91 -21.97 4.22
N LEU A 53 10.83 -21.46 5.45
CA LEU A 53 11.67 -21.91 6.56
C LEU A 53 11.48 -23.40 6.86
N GLY A 54 10.24 -23.91 6.77
CA GLY A 54 9.92 -25.32 6.94
C GLY A 54 10.52 -26.23 5.85
N LYS A 55 10.98 -25.68 4.73
CA LYS A 55 11.55 -26.42 3.59
C LYS A 55 12.99 -26.04 3.28
N ILE A 56 13.69 -25.33 4.16
CA ILE A 56 15.02 -24.79 3.88
C ILE A 56 16.04 -25.87 3.50
N SER A 57 15.97 -27.06 4.10
CA SER A 57 16.85 -28.20 3.78
C SER A 57 16.61 -28.78 2.37
N LEU A 58 15.39 -28.64 1.83
CA LEU A 58 15.05 -29.06 0.47
C LEU A 58 15.49 -28.02 -0.57
N LEU A 59 15.54 -26.75 -0.16
CA LEU A 59 15.93 -25.62 -1.01
C LEU A 59 17.45 -25.39 -1.01
N GLY A 60 18.14 -25.71 0.09
CA GLY A 60 19.55 -25.35 0.34
C GLY A 60 20.61 -26.28 -0.25
N GLY A 61 20.23 -27.26 -1.08
CA GLY A 61 21.19 -28.19 -1.72
C GLY A 61 20.73 -28.73 -3.06
N THR A 62 19.60 -28.25 -3.57
CA THR A 62 19.05 -28.63 -4.87
C THR A 62 19.37 -27.53 -5.88
N SER A 63 19.45 -27.85 -7.18
CA SER A 63 19.63 -26.88 -8.28
C SER A 63 18.44 -25.89 -8.43
N VAL A 64 17.62 -25.74 -7.40
CA VAL A 64 16.42 -24.91 -7.38
C VAL A 64 16.80 -23.50 -6.95
N TYR A 65 16.59 -22.54 -7.84
CA TYR A 65 16.82 -21.13 -7.54
C TYR A 65 15.78 -20.62 -6.53
N PRO A 66 16.16 -20.23 -5.29
CA PRO A 66 15.22 -20.02 -4.19
C PRO A 66 14.58 -18.61 -4.19
N VAL A 67 14.11 -18.18 -5.36
CA VAL A 67 13.37 -16.92 -5.54
C VAL A 67 11.92 -17.22 -5.88
N PHE A 68 11.00 -16.62 -5.13
CA PHE A 68 9.57 -16.87 -5.20
C PHE A 68 8.81 -15.55 -5.25
N ASP A 69 8.02 -15.35 -6.30
CA ASP A 69 7.11 -14.21 -6.37
C ASP A 69 5.85 -14.49 -5.56
N LEU A 70 5.42 -13.50 -4.78
CA LEU A 70 4.25 -13.59 -3.92
C LEU A 70 3.20 -12.58 -4.38
N VAL A 71 2.10 -13.09 -4.94
CA VAL A 71 0.95 -12.31 -5.41
C VAL A 71 -0.33 -13.07 -5.07
N SER A 72 -1.33 -12.36 -4.56
CA SER A 72 -2.67 -12.93 -4.34
C SER A 72 -3.56 -12.69 -5.54
N THR A 73 -3.61 -11.45 -5.99
CA THR A 73 -4.45 -10.98 -7.10
C THR A 73 -3.72 -9.88 -7.85
N THR A 74 -4.08 -9.69 -9.11
CA THR A 74 -3.67 -8.55 -9.91
C THR A 74 -4.90 -7.68 -10.13
N GLU A 75 -4.82 -6.41 -9.74
CA GLU A 75 -5.95 -5.48 -9.75
C GLU A 75 -5.66 -4.25 -10.59
N ASN A 76 -6.70 -3.71 -11.23
CA ASN A 76 -6.59 -2.48 -11.99
C ASN A 76 -6.35 -1.31 -11.02
N ILE A 77 -5.32 -0.49 -11.29
CA ILE A 77 -4.98 0.63 -10.42
C ILE A 77 -6.12 1.65 -10.29
N ARG A 78 -6.92 1.84 -11.35
CA ARG A 78 -8.11 2.70 -11.33
C ARG A 78 -9.10 2.22 -10.28
N ASP A 79 -9.32 0.91 -10.18
CA ASP A 79 -10.26 0.33 -9.24
C ASP A 79 -9.77 0.49 -7.80
N ILE A 80 -8.46 0.30 -7.57
CA ILE A 80 -7.81 0.53 -6.28
C ILE A 80 -7.99 1.99 -5.85
N LEU A 81 -7.60 2.95 -6.69
CA LEU A 81 -7.66 4.38 -6.36
C LEU A 81 -9.10 4.86 -6.18
N SER A 82 -10.02 4.39 -7.02
CA SER A 82 -11.45 4.73 -6.93
C SER A 82 -12.10 4.10 -5.69
N ALA A 83 -11.70 2.89 -5.30
CA ALA A 83 -12.16 2.27 -4.06
C ALA A 83 -11.66 3.06 -2.84
N PHE A 84 -10.40 3.52 -2.86
CA PHE A 84 -9.84 4.33 -1.79
C PHE A 84 -10.56 5.67 -1.64
N ALA A 85 -10.77 6.40 -2.75
CA ALA A 85 -11.52 7.65 -2.75
C ALA A 85 -12.94 7.48 -2.16
N ARG A 86 -13.68 6.44 -2.63
CA ARG A 86 -15.01 6.12 -2.11
C ARG A 86 -15.00 5.79 -0.63
N ALA A 87 -14.00 5.02 -0.16
CA ALA A 87 -13.87 4.68 1.24
C ALA A 87 -13.67 5.93 2.11
N LEU A 88 -12.77 6.85 1.71
CA LEU A 88 -12.55 8.11 2.42
C LEU A 88 -13.79 9.01 2.45
N SER A 89 -14.44 9.22 1.29
CA SER A 89 -15.66 10.05 1.22
C SER A 89 -16.76 9.50 2.13
N SER A 90 -16.95 8.18 2.14
CA SER A 90 -17.94 7.51 2.99
C SER A 90 -17.64 7.71 4.48
N MET A 91 -16.37 7.65 4.89
CA MET A 91 -15.97 7.87 6.28
C MET A 91 -16.14 9.32 6.74
N LYS A 92 -15.98 10.28 5.83
CA LYS A 92 -16.16 11.71 6.12
C LYS A 92 -17.61 12.19 5.96
N GLY A 93 -18.54 11.29 5.62
CA GLY A 93 -19.95 11.64 5.38
C GLY A 93 -20.16 12.55 4.15
N GLN A 94 -19.21 12.56 3.22
CA GLN A 94 -19.30 13.36 2.00
C GLN A 94 -20.04 12.57 0.92
N GLY A 95 -21.20 13.08 0.48
CA GLY A 95 -22.00 12.48 -0.59
C GLY A 95 -21.49 12.73 -2.01
N GLY A 96 -20.46 13.57 -2.18
CA GLY A 96 -19.84 13.87 -3.47
C GLY A 96 -18.88 12.76 -3.90
N LYS A 97 -19.02 12.29 -5.14
CA LYS A 97 -18.07 11.37 -5.76
C LYS A 97 -16.90 12.17 -6.34
N LEU A 98 -15.69 11.95 -5.82
CA LEU A 98 -14.47 12.42 -6.47
C LEU A 98 -14.24 11.58 -7.73
N GLU A 99 -14.31 12.21 -8.90
CA GLU A 99 -13.94 11.57 -10.16
C GLU A 99 -12.43 11.60 -10.34
N LEU A 100 -11.87 10.43 -10.70
CA LEU A 100 -10.43 10.27 -10.93
C LEU A 100 -10.15 10.12 -12.43
N GLU A 101 -9.31 11.02 -12.96
CA GLU A 101 -8.81 10.98 -14.33
C GLU A 101 -7.35 10.51 -14.33
N LEU A 102 -7.11 9.29 -14.82
CA LEU A 102 -5.77 8.71 -14.89
C LEU A 102 -5.12 9.15 -16.21
N VAL A 103 -4.15 10.05 -16.13
CA VAL A 103 -3.56 10.77 -17.30
C VAL A 103 -2.23 10.19 -17.79
N GLY A 104 -1.73 9.12 -17.16
CA GLY A 104 -0.37 8.62 -17.39
C GLY A 104 0.70 9.37 -16.60
N PRO A 105 1.91 8.80 -16.47
CA PRO A 105 2.95 9.34 -15.60
C PRO A 105 3.56 10.66 -16.07
N GLY A 106 3.47 11.01 -17.37
CA GLY A 106 4.10 12.23 -17.90
C GLY A 106 5.56 12.38 -17.49
N ASP A 107 5.94 13.55 -16.95
CA ASP A 107 7.28 13.84 -16.43
C ASP A 107 7.49 13.41 -14.96
N HIS A 108 6.50 12.76 -14.33
CA HIS A 108 6.59 12.28 -12.95
C HIS A 108 7.39 10.97 -12.86
N LEU A 109 8.72 11.08 -12.99
CA LEU A 109 9.65 9.93 -12.97
C LEU A 109 9.50 9.03 -11.74
N PHE A 110 9.14 9.59 -10.59
CA PHE A 110 8.92 8.82 -9.35
C PHE A 110 7.61 8.03 -9.34
N LEU A 111 6.62 8.42 -10.15
CA LEU A 111 5.31 7.77 -10.22
C LEU A 111 5.23 6.76 -11.37
N GLN A 112 6.14 6.84 -12.33
CA GLN A 112 6.24 5.88 -13.43
C GLN A 112 6.36 4.42 -12.95
N PRO A 113 7.18 4.06 -11.95
CA PRO A 113 7.23 2.69 -11.44
C PRO A 113 5.94 2.27 -10.72
N LEU A 114 5.30 3.20 -9.99
CA LEU A 114 4.05 2.92 -9.27
C LEU A 114 2.86 2.72 -10.23
N GLY A 115 2.93 3.32 -11.41
CA GLY A 115 1.99 3.09 -12.51
C GLY A 115 2.44 2.03 -13.51
N ALA A 116 3.51 1.27 -13.25
CA ALA A 116 3.91 0.19 -14.15
C ALA A 116 3.01 -1.02 -13.99
N THR A 117 2.75 -1.74 -15.09
CA THR A 117 2.15 -3.06 -15.03
C THR A 117 3.24 -4.09 -14.77
N VAL A 118 3.15 -4.79 -13.64
CA VAL A 118 4.07 -5.88 -13.29
C VAL A 118 3.34 -7.21 -13.40
N GLN A 119 3.97 -8.18 -14.07
CA GLN A 119 3.51 -9.56 -14.10
C GLN A 119 4.24 -10.33 -13.00
N CYS A 120 3.50 -10.83 -12.01
CA CYS A 120 4.02 -11.68 -10.95
C CYS A 120 3.29 -13.02 -10.98
N ASP A 121 3.99 -14.12 -10.66
CA ASP A 121 3.40 -15.46 -10.62
C ASP A 121 3.85 -16.25 -9.38
N SER A 122 2.88 -16.69 -8.59
CA SER A 122 3.10 -17.49 -7.39
C SER A 122 3.11 -19.01 -7.61
N ALA A 123 3.06 -19.51 -8.85
CA ALA A 123 3.10 -20.94 -9.16
C ALA A 123 4.23 -21.68 -8.41
N ARG A 124 5.45 -21.13 -8.42
CA ARG A 124 6.59 -21.75 -7.72
C ARG A 124 6.42 -21.77 -6.21
N ALA A 125 5.82 -20.73 -5.63
CA ALA A 125 5.53 -20.70 -4.20
C ALA A 125 4.49 -21.77 -3.83
N ARG A 126 3.47 -21.96 -4.68
CA ARG A 126 2.47 -23.02 -4.50
C ARG A 126 3.08 -24.40 -4.57
N GLU A 127 3.81 -24.69 -5.65
CA GLU A 127 4.36 -26.02 -5.92
C GLU A 127 5.45 -26.39 -4.93
N LEU A 128 6.44 -25.51 -4.74
CA LEU A 128 7.64 -25.84 -3.97
C LEU A 128 7.45 -25.56 -2.49
N LEU A 129 6.72 -24.51 -2.10
CA LEU A 129 6.49 -24.17 -0.69
C LEU A 129 5.19 -24.74 -0.14
N GLY A 130 4.25 -25.19 -0.98
CA GLY A 130 2.90 -25.55 -0.53
C GLY A 130 2.14 -24.33 0.00
N TRP A 131 2.48 -23.14 -0.48
CA TRP A 131 1.93 -21.88 -0.01
C TRP A 131 0.78 -21.41 -0.90
N GLU A 132 -0.31 -20.93 -0.30
CA GLU A 132 -1.40 -20.26 -0.99
C GLU A 132 -1.81 -19.01 -0.20
N PRO A 133 -2.08 -17.88 -0.88
CA PRO A 133 -2.58 -16.67 -0.23
C PRO A 133 -4.01 -16.88 0.26
N LYS A 134 -4.34 -16.32 1.42
CA LYS A 134 -5.67 -16.44 2.03
C LYS A 134 -6.46 -15.15 1.95
N ARG A 135 -5.80 -14.00 1.86
CA ARG A 135 -6.42 -12.68 1.82
C ARG A 135 -6.32 -12.12 0.41
N ASN A 136 -7.32 -12.46 -0.38
CA ASN A 136 -7.38 -12.05 -1.78
C ASN A 136 -7.96 -10.65 -1.91
N GLY A 137 -7.10 -9.76 -2.40
CA GLY A 137 -7.45 -8.51 -3.02
C GLY A 137 -7.56 -7.30 -2.11
N LEU A 138 -7.08 -6.18 -2.64
CA LEU A 138 -6.97 -4.91 -1.94
C LEU A 138 -8.30 -4.14 -1.97
N VAL A 139 -8.95 -4.08 -3.14
CA VAL A 139 -10.22 -3.36 -3.34
C VAL A 139 -11.32 -3.89 -2.41
N LYS A 140 -11.38 -5.21 -2.20
CA LYS A 140 -12.47 -5.88 -1.43
C LYS A 140 -12.59 -5.35 0.00
N GLU A 141 -11.47 -5.11 0.66
CA GLU A 141 -11.42 -4.65 2.06
C GLU A 141 -10.92 -3.21 2.18
N MET A 142 -11.02 -2.42 1.11
CA MET A 142 -10.47 -1.05 1.03
C MET A 142 -10.93 -0.15 2.19
N GLY A 143 -12.15 -0.34 2.72
CA GLY A 143 -12.61 0.43 3.88
C GLY A 143 -11.75 0.23 5.13
N ILE A 144 -11.23 -0.97 5.37
CA ILE A 144 -10.31 -1.25 6.49
C ILE A 144 -8.96 -0.60 6.24
N TYR A 145 -8.45 -0.74 5.01
CA TYR A 145 -7.14 -0.22 4.62
C TYR A 145 -7.09 1.31 4.58
N ALA A 146 -8.18 1.97 4.15
CA ALA A 146 -8.30 3.42 4.16
C ALA A 146 -8.30 3.98 5.58
N LYS A 147 -9.04 3.35 6.52
CA LYS A 147 -9.01 3.70 7.95
C LYS A 147 -7.62 3.58 8.55
N ALA A 148 -6.95 2.46 8.28
CA ALA A 148 -5.63 2.19 8.81
C ALA A 148 -4.58 3.16 8.25
N TRP A 149 -4.68 3.51 6.96
CA TRP A 149 -3.84 4.53 6.35
C TRP A 149 -4.10 5.92 6.94
N GLU A 150 -5.35 6.35 7.05
CA GLU A 150 -5.72 7.66 7.62
C GLU A 150 -5.22 7.80 9.06
N ALA A 151 -5.42 6.77 9.89
CA ALA A 151 -4.91 6.71 11.26
C ALA A 151 -3.36 6.76 11.35
N SER A 152 -2.66 6.34 10.29
CA SER A 152 -1.20 6.37 10.24
C SER A 152 -0.63 7.74 9.85
N GLN A 153 -1.41 8.60 9.19
CA GLN A 153 -0.94 9.92 8.77
C GLN A 153 -0.64 10.84 9.96
N GLY A 154 -1.34 10.64 11.09
CA GLY A 154 -1.11 11.41 12.33
C GLY A 154 0.15 11.03 13.12
N LYS A 155 0.89 9.98 12.72
CA LYS A 155 2.09 9.50 13.44
C LYS A 155 3.42 9.95 12.81
N VAL A 156 3.39 10.64 11.68
CA VAL A 156 4.61 11.07 10.95
C VAL A 156 5.23 12.35 11.56
N CYS A 157 4.59 12.98 12.55
CA CYS A 157 5.07 14.24 13.16
C CYS A 157 5.63 14.11 14.58
N GLU A 158 5.77 12.91 15.15
CA GLU A 158 6.44 12.70 16.45
C GLU A 158 7.55 11.66 16.31
N ASP A 159 8.64 12.01 15.61
CA ASP A 159 9.94 11.54 16.07
C ASP A 159 11.03 12.52 15.63
N HIS A 160 11.90 12.85 16.60
CA HIS A 160 13.03 13.82 16.58
C HIS A 160 12.76 15.18 17.25
N GLY A 161 12.41 15.10 18.53
CA GLY A 161 12.44 16.24 19.46
C GLY A 161 12.24 15.76 20.89
N GLY A 162 13.22 15.02 21.43
CA GLY A 162 13.22 14.65 22.85
C GLY A 162 13.12 15.89 23.75
N PRO A 163 12.52 15.77 24.96
CA PRO A 163 12.27 16.91 25.83
C PRO A 163 13.60 17.36 26.46
N VAL A 164 14.15 18.47 25.98
CA VAL A 164 15.20 19.18 26.73
C VAL A 164 14.51 19.99 27.82
N GLY A 165 14.85 19.62 29.06
CA GLY A 165 14.19 20.04 30.27
C GLY A 165 14.12 21.55 30.48
N ARG A 166 13.03 21.96 31.13
CA ARG A 166 12.98 23.17 31.94
C ARG A 166 14.14 23.13 32.93
N THR A 167 15.07 24.08 32.81
CA THR A 167 15.92 24.48 33.93
C THR A 167 15.66 25.95 34.22
N ASN A 168 15.25 26.18 35.46
CA ASN A 168 15.06 27.48 36.07
C ASN A 168 16.42 28.14 36.27
N GLU A 169 16.62 29.34 35.73
CA GLU A 169 17.57 30.30 36.28
C GLU A 169 16.92 31.70 36.30
N GLU A 170 15.98 31.86 37.23
CA GLU A 170 15.71 33.14 37.88
C GLU A 170 16.18 33.01 39.34
N ARG A 171 17.33 33.63 39.66
CA ARG A 171 17.97 33.92 40.97
C ARG A 171 19.50 33.87 40.73
N LEU A 172 20.33 34.87 40.95
CA LEU A 172 20.36 36.09 41.76
C LEU A 172 21.33 37.07 41.03
N GLY A 173 21.33 38.39 41.23
CA GLY A 173 21.53 39.03 42.53
C GLY A 173 22.99 38.89 42.95
#